data_AF-A0A8X6QJ19-F1
#
_entry.id   AF-A0A8X6QJ19-F1
#
_cell.length_a   1.000
_cell.length_b   1.000
_cell.length_c   1.000
_cell.angle_alpha   90.00
_cell.angle_beta   90.00
_cell.angle_gamma   90.00
#
_symmetry.space_group_name_H-M   'P 1'
#
loop_
_entity.id
_entity.type
_entity.pdbx_description
1 polymer ?
#
loop_
_entity_poly.entity_id
_entity_poly.type
_entity_poly.pdbx_seq_one_letter_code
_entity_poly.pdbx_strand_id
1 'polypeptide(L)' 'MAHKKDLVALGRTLRDLRSNQRQMSGAMILLSGDFSQTLPVNLRLTVYEIN' A
#
# COMPACT_ATOMS: atom_id res chain seq x y z
N MET A 1 3.07 7.82 6.69
CA MET A 1 4.01 7.00 5.88
C MET A 1 3.41 5.61 5.66
N ALA A 2 2.89 5.34 4.46
CA ALA A 2 2.52 4.02 3.96
C ALA A 2 2.21 4.20 2.46
N HIS A 3 2.84 3.43 1.58
CA HIS A 3 2.52 3.54 0.16
C HIS A 3 1.30 2.67 -0.18
N LYS A 4 0.54 3.05 -1.21
CA LYS A 4 -0.61 2.28 -1.70
C LYS A 4 -0.24 0.81 -1.94
N LYS A 5 0.95 0.55 -2.48
CA LYS A 5 1.45 -0.80 -2.79
C LYS A 5 1.55 -1.66 -1.53
N ASP A 6 1.98 -1.09 -0.41
CA ASP A 6 2.15 -1.81 0.85
C ASP A 6 0.79 -2.22 1.43
N LEU A 7 -0.19 -1.32 1.37
CA LEU A 7 -1.55 -1.62 1.84
C LEU A 7 -2.25 -2.68 0.96
N VAL A 8 -1.98 -2.67 -0.35
CA VAL A 8 -2.46 -3.71 -1.27
C VAL A 8 -1.79 -5.06 -0.99
N ALA A 9 -0.48 -5.06 -0.73
CA ALA A 9 0.26 -6.27 -0.38
C ALA A 9 -0.27 -6.87 0.94
N LEU A 10 -0.44 -6.05 1.97
CA LEU A 10 -1.06 -6.46 3.24
C LEU A 10 -2.43 -7.11 3.02
N GLY A 11 -3.27 -6.50 2.19
CA GLY A 11 -4.57 -7.06 1.84
C GLY A 11 -4.53 -8.39 1.10
N ARG A 12 -3.49 -8.66 0.31
CA ARG A 12 -3.27 -9.97 -0.33
C ARG A 12 -2.81 -10.99 0.70
N THR A 13 -1.81 -10.65 1.49
CA THR A 13 -1.29 -11.50 2.57
C THR A 13 -2.38 -11.94 3.54
N LEU A 14 -3.28 -11.04 3.97
CA LEU A 14 -4.37 -11.40 4.87
C LEU A 14 -5.39 -12.36 4.22
N ARG A 15 -5.61 -12.26 2.90
CA ARG A 15 -6.49 -13.19 2.17
C ARG A 15 -5.86 -14.57 2.06
N ASP A 16 -4.57 -14.63 1.79
CA ASP A 16 -3.82 -15.88 1.68
C ASP A 16 -3.75 -16.61 3.02
N LEU A 17 -3.41 -15.89 4.10
CA LEU A 17 -3.29 -16.47 5.45
C LEU A 17 -4.61 -17.03 5.99
N ARG A 18 -5.75 -16.45 5.59
CA ARG A 18 -7.07 -16.81 6.13
C ARG A 18 -7.96 -17.54 5.14
N SER A 19 -7.46 -17.83 3.93
CA SER A 19 -8.23 -18.43 2.83
C SER A 19 -9.60 -17.75 2.63
N ASN A 20 -9.64 -16.42 2.76
CA ASN A 20 -10.89 -15.65 2.68
C ASN A 20 -10.66 -14.44 1.80
N GLN A 21 -11.43 -14.39 0.70
CA GLN A 21 -11.27 -13.43 -0.39
C GLN A 21 -11.91 -12.06 -0.14
N ARG A 22 -12.59 -11.85 1.01
CA ARG A 22 -13.11 -10.53 1.38
C ARG A 22 -11.97 -9.50 1.47
N GLN A 23 -12.29 -8.22 1.31
CA GLN A 23 -11.31 -7.15 1.47
C GLN A 23 -10.67 -7.20 2.86
N MET A 24 -9.33 -7.08 2.93
CA MET A 24 -8.54 -7.30 4.15
C MET A 24 -8.90 -8.61 4.86
N SER A 25 -9.37 -9.59 4.09
CA SER A 25 -9.95 -10.85 4.52
C SER A 25 -11.10 -10.72 5.56
N GLY A 26 -11.79 -9.57 5.56
CA GLY A 26 -12.85 -9.25 6.51
C GLY A 26 -12.37 -8.68 7.86
N ALA A 27 -11.09 -8.33 8.00
CA ALA A 27 -10.60 -7.65 9.19
C ALA A 27 -11.02 -6.18 9.22
N MET A 28 -11.41 -5.69 10.40
CA MET A 28 -11.51 -4.27 10.67
C MET A 28 -10.10 -3.69 10.77
N ILE A 29 -9.78 -2.71 9.93
CA ILE A 29 -8.49 -2.02 9.93
C ILE A 29 -8.73 -0.57 10.37
N LEU A 30 -8.08 -0.14 11.44
CA LEU A 30 -8.01 1.26 11.85
C LEU A 30 -6.66 1.83 11.40
N LEU A 31 -6.70 2.80 10.49
CA LEU A 31 -5.52 3.55 10.05
C LEU A 31 -5.48 4.88 10.80
N SER A 32 -4.33 5.20 11.38
CA SER A 32 -4.09 6.48 12.05
C SER A 32 -2.69 6.98 11.70
N GLY A 33 -2.55 8.28 11.53
CA GLY A 33 -1.29 8.94 11.19
C GLY A 33 -1.50 10.38 10.78
N ASP A 34 -0.43 11.17 10.82
CA ASP A 34 -0.42 12.52 10.29
C ASP A 34 -0.27 12.47 8.76
N PHE A 35 -1.39 12.64 8.05
CA PHE A 35 -1.44 12.61 6.59
C PHE A 35 -0.91 13.90 5.95
N SER A 36 -0.81 14.99 6.72
CA SER A 36 -0.24 16.27 6.29
C SER A 36 1.28 16.34 6.45
N GLN A 37 1.89 15.43 7.21
CA GLN A 37 3.31 15.48 7.55
C GLN A 37 4.25 15.30 6.35
N THR A 38 3.86 14.50 5.34
CA THR A 38 4.58 14.31 4.07
C THR A 38 3.66 13.57 3.09
N LEU A 39 3.38 14.17 1.92
CA LEU A 39 2.75 13.46 0.79
C LEU A 39 3.65 12.28 0.39
N PRO A 40 3.13 11.04 0.24
CA PRO A 40 3.94 9.93 -0.22
C PRO A 40 4.57 10.28 -1.58
N VAL A 41 5.90 10.43 -1.60
CA VAL A 41 6.66 10.75 -2.80
C VAL A 41 6.47 9.60 -3.80
N ASN A 42 5.84 9.90 -4.94
CA ASN A 42 5.80 8.99 -6.08
C ASN A 42 7.00 9.30 -6.96
N LEU A 43 8.14 8.65 -6.69
CA LEU A 43 9.33 8.79 -7.53
C LEU A 43 9.14 7.98 -8.82
N ARG A 44 8.83 8.67 -9.91
CA ARG A 44 8.84 8.09 -11.27
C ARG A 44 10.13 8.50 -11.96
N LEU A 45 11.14 7.62 -11.88
CA LEU A 45 12.38 7.76 -12.66
C LEU A 45 12.05 7.50 -14.13
N THR A 46 12.12 8.55 -14.95
CA THR A 46 12.13 8.41 -16.41
C THR A 46 13.58 8.52 -16.81
N VAL A 47 14.19 7.42 -17.23
CA VAL A 47 15.58 7.43 -17.71
C VAL A 47 15.56 8.08 -19.10
N TYR A 48 16.10 9.29 -19.21
CA TYR A 48 16.50 9.81 -20.51
C TYR A 48 17.85 9.17 -20.82
N GLU A 49 17.84 8.16 -21.68
CA GLU A 49 19.05 7.69 -22.36
C GLU A 49 19.57 8.89 -23.16
N ILE A 50 20.66 9.49 -22.67
CA ILE A 50 21.39 10.53 -23.39
C ILE A 50 22.18 9.79 -24.46
N ASN A 51 21.79 10.02 -25.72
CA ASN A 51 22.49 9.54 -26.91
C ASN A 51 23.95 10.00 -26.92
#